data_AF-A0A8H6X0T4-F1
#
_entry.id   AF-A0A8H6X0T4-F1
#
_cell.length_a   1.000
_cell.length_b   1.000
_cell.length_c   1.000
_cell.angle_alpha   90.00
_cell.angle_beta   90.00
_cell.angle_gamma   90.00
#
_symmetry.space_group_name_H-M   'P 1'
#
loop_
_entity.id
_entity.type
_entity.pdbx_description
1 polymer ?
#
loop_
_entity_poly.entity_id
_entity_poly.type
_entity_poly.pdbx_seq_one_letter_code
_entity_poly.pdbx_strand_id
1 'polypeptide(L)'
;MERSTSRLVPRFPSRSIPTPVSAGRTRLVPSTTMPQTSAIPLHYFCVFAVWEPLLTSLGFLGVLLDPKRSHDLQAPWPNGKPWEHFPLATKLTVTQLGHVCALLGLLNIWLLSSARSHLSLQPALQEKIVSALLTPLLIGDFMHIYITLWALGEYRFQFSSWSPMLIVTILSGFTLLIPRLMWQLGIASHNPTSFIYSTLNVMYTVLNELHGWFSTDYNWAHYLKRNHNSGK
;
A
#
# COMPACT_ATOMS: atom_id res chain seq x y z
N MET A 1 -38.97 -31.21 29.19
CA MET A 1 -38.68 -30.14 30.17
C MET A 1 -38.49 -28.85 29.40
N GLU A 2 -39.59 -28.13 29.18
CA GLU A 2 -39.70 -27.03 28.22
C GLU A 2 -39.55 -25.71 28.99
N ARG A 3 -38.44 -24.97 28.78
CA ARG A 3 -38.17 -23.71 29.48
C ARG A 3 -38.84 -22.56 28.74
N SER A 4 -40.02 -22.19 29.21
CA SER A 4 -40.74 -20.98 28.81
C SER A 4 -39.92 -19.74 29.20
N THR A 5 -39.48 -18.98 28.20
CA THR A 5 -38.72 -17.74 28.36
C THR A 5 -39.65 -16.54 28.21
N SER A 6 -40.07 -15.99 29.33
CA SER A 6 -40.87 -14.78 29.43
C SER A 6 -40.10 -13.58 28.89
N ARG A 7 -40.50 -13.07 27.71
CA ARG A 7 -39.95 -11.84 27.14
C ARG A 7 -40.48 -10.62 27.90
N LEU A 8 -39.59 -9.94 28.60
CA LEU A 8 -39.79 -8.58 29.12
C LEU A 8 -39.84 -7.60 27.95
N VAL A 9 -41.01 -7.01 27.71
CA VAL A 9 -41.21 -5.93 26.73
C VAL A 9 -40.73 -4.62 27.37
N PRO A 10 -39.74 -3.91 26.79
CA PRO A 10 -39.28 -2.64 27.34
C PRO A 10 -40.37 -1.57 27.20
N ARG A 11 -40.72 -0.93 28.32
CA ARG A 11 -41.61 0.23 28.36
C ARG A 11 -40.84 1.46 27.92
N PHE A 12 -41.14 1.98 26.73
CA PHE A 12 -40.57 3.27 26.30
C PHE A 12 -41.23 4.43 27.08
N PRO A 13 -40.44 5.40 27.56
CA PRO A 13 -40.98 6.59 28.21
C PRO A 13 -41.76 7.44 27.22
N SER A 14 -42.99 7.83 27.60
CA SER A 14 -43.87 8.71 26.83
C SER A 14 -43.18 10.04 26.56
N ARG A 15 -42.95 10.31 25.28
CA ARG A 15 -42.36 11.57 24.80
C ARG A 15 -43.40 12.69 24.93
N SER A 16 -43.09 13.71 25.73
CA SER A 16 -43.89 14.93 25.80
C SER A 16 -43.86 15.65 24.46
N ILE A 17 -45.04 16.00 23.95
CA ILE A 17 -45.21 16.74 22.70
C ILE A 17 -44.82 18.20 22.96
N PRO A 18 -43.80 18.75 22.28
CA PRO A 18 -43.44 20.16 22.43
C PRO A 18 -44.53 21.06 21.85
N THR A 19 -44.85 22.13 22.56
CA THR A 19 -45.78 23.17 22.14
C THR A 19 -45.24 23.96 20.93
N PRO A 20 -46.12 24.44 20.03
CA PRO A 20 -45.74 25.18 18.84
C PRO A 20 -45.19 26.56 19.21
N VAL A 21 -43.90 26.78 18.97
CA VAL A 21 -43.24 28.08 19.13
C VAL A 21 -43.60 28.97 17.94
N SER A 22 -44.04 30.19 18.26
CA SER A 22 -44.47 31.25 17.35
C SER A 22 -43.48 31.52 16.21
N ALA A 23 -44.00 31.59 14.98
CA ALA A 23 -43.26 31.75 13.74
C ALA A 23 -42.63 33.15 13.61
N GLY A 24 -41.48 33.34 14.26
CA GLY A 24 -40.58 34.45 14.00
C GLY A 24 -39.92 34.27 12.63
N ARG A 25 -40.24 35.18 11.70
CA ARG A 25 -39.73 35.25 10.32
C ARG A 25 -38.20 35.24 10.31
N THR A 26 -37.61 34.06 10.19
CA THR A 26 -36.17 33.86 10.20
C THR A 26 -35.60 34.38 8.89
N ARG A 27 -34.84 35.47 8.97
CA ARG A 27 -34.10 36.04 7.85
C ARG A 27 -33.11 34.96 7.37
N LEU A 28 -33.30 34.46 6.15
CA LEU A 28 -32.37 33.55 5.48
C LEU A 28 -31.05 34.29 5.28
N VAL A 29 -30.11 34.10 6.20
CA VAL A 29 -28.72 34.51 5.99
C VAL A 29 -28.20 33.58 4.89
N PRO A 30 -27.72 34.11 3.75
CA PRO A 30 -27.15 33.26 2.71
C PRO A 30 -25.98 32.50 3.31
N SER A 31 -26.14 31.18 3.39
CA SER A 31 -25.10 30.27 3.85
C SER A 31 -23.95 30.37 2.86
N THR A 32 -22.88 31.09 3.22
CA THR A 32 -21.62 31.04 2.48
C THR A 32 -21.14 29.60 2.52
N THR A 33 -21.39 28.84 1.47
CA THR A 33 -20.95 27.45 1.33
C THR A 33 -19.43 27.49 1.24
N MET A 34 -18.76 27.25 2.38
CA MET A 34 -17.33 27.03 2.40
C MET A 34 -17.05 25.86 1.45
N PRO A 35 -16.17 26.02 0.46
CA PRO A 35 -15.86 24.96 -0.48
C PRO A 35 -15.43 23.73 0.31
N GLN A 36 -16.11 22.60 0.09
CA GLN A 36 -15.76 21.33 0.74
C GLN A 36 -14.37 20.90 0.26
N THR A 37 -13.36 21.16 1.07
CA THR A 37 -12.00 20.70 0.82
C THR A 37 -11.88 19.27 1.32
N SER A 38 -11.78 18.31 0.40
CA SER A 38 -11.46 16.93 0.76
C SER A 38 -10.14 16.86 1.52
N ALA A 39 -10.02 15.96 2.50
CA ALA A 39 -8.77 15.76 3.25
C ALA A 39 -7.63 15.20 2.39
N ILE A 40 -7.92 14.72 1.17
CA ILE A 40 -6.91 14.24 0.23
C ILE A 40 -6.60 15.35 -0.77
N PRO A 41 -5.42 16.00 -0.70
CA PRO A 41 -5.02 16.98 -1.70
C PRO A 41 -5.03 16.37 -3.10
N LEU A 42 -5.37 17.17 -4.11
CA LEU A 42 -5.54 16.69 -5.48
C LEU A 42 -4.29 15.99 -6.02
N HIS A 43 -3.09 16.50 -5.72
CA HIS A 43 -1.84 15.91 -6.18
C HIS A 43 -1.62 14.49 -5.61
N TYR A 44 -1.94 14.25 -4.33
CA TYR A 44 -1.88 12.91 -3.73
C TYR A 44 -2.88 11.95 -4.37
N PHE A 45 -4.08 12.45 -4.68
CA PHE A 45 -5.08 11.68 -5.41
C PHE A 45 -4.57 11.31 -6.81
N CYS A 46 -3.97 12.25 -7.56
CA CYS A 46 -3.38 11.96 -8.87
C CYS A 46 -2.26 10.90 -8.78
N VAL A 47 -1.40 10.96 -7.75
CA VAL A 47 -0.32 9.99 -7.58
C VAL A 47 -0.87 8.60 -7.27
N PHE A 48 -1.71 8.46 -6.23
CA PHE A 48 -2.10 7.14 -5.73
C PHE A 48 -3.34 6.55 -6.41
N ALA A 49 -4.27 7.37 -6.90
CA ALA A 49 -5.49 6.90 -7.54
C ALA A 49 -5.41 6.89 -9.08
N VAL A 50 -4.34 7.43 -9.68
CA VAL A 50 -4.15 7.42 -11.15
C VAL A 50 -2.78 6.88 -11.53
N TRP A 51 -1.70 7.54 -11.11
CA TRP A 51 -0.34 7.20 -11.54
C TRP A 51 0.10 5.81 -11.09
N GLU A 52 -0.06 5.49 -9.82
CA GLU A 52 0.27 4.18 -9.27
C GLU A 52 -0.48 3.03 -9.96
N PRO A 53 -1.83 3.04 -10.05
CA PRO A 53 -2.56 1.98 -10.73
C PRO A 53 -2.18 1.82 -12.20
N LEU A 54 -1.85 2.93 -12.87
CA LEU A 54 -1.34 2.88 -14.24
C LEU A 54 0.01 2.16 -14.29
N LEU A 55 0.95 2.49 -13.40
CA LEU A 55 2.25 1.82 -13.32
C LEU A 55 2.11 0.32 -13.04
N THR A 56 1.28 -0.07 -12.07
CA THR A 56 1.11 -1.49 -11.71
C THR A 56 0.39 -2.27 -12.81
N SER A 57 -0.58 -1.64 -13.49
CA SER A 57 -1.28 -2.24 -14.64
C SER A 57 -0.35 -2.41 -15.84
N LEU A 58 0.53 -1.44 -16.12
CA LEU A 58 1.54 -1.56 -17.17
C LEU A 58 2.56 -2.66 -16.86
N GLY A 59 3.01 -2.76 -15.61
CA GLY A 59 3.88 -3.83 -15.15
C GLY A 59 3.25 -5.22 -15.36
N PHE A 60 1.97 -5.37 -14.97
CA PHE A 60 1.22 -6.60 -15.20
C PHE A 60 1.03 -6.91 -16.68
N LEU A 61 0.67 -5.92 -17.49
CA LEU A 61 0.50 -6.10 -18.93
C LEU A 61 1.81 -6.55 -19.59
N GLY A 62 2.95 -5.99 -19.18
CA GLY A 62 4.26 -6.44 -19.65
C GLY A 62 4.51 -7.93 -19.36
N VAL A 63 4.17 -8.37 -18.14
CA VAL A 63 4.28 -9.78 -17.73
C VAL A 63 3.31 -10.68 -18.51
N LEU A 64 2.10 -10.23 -18.83
CA LEU A 64 1.16 -11.02 -19.64
C LEU A 64 1.63 -11.18 -21.08
N LEU A 65 2.22 -10.15 -21.67
CA LEU A 65 2.70 -10.15 -23.05
C LEU A 65 3.93 -11.04 -23.21
N ASP A 66 4.92 -10.91 -22.32
CA ASP A 66 6.14 -11.71 -22.36
C ASP A 66 6.71 -11.94 -20.95
N PRO A 67 6.23 -12.97 -20.22
CA PRO A 67 6.65 -13.22 -18.85
C PRO A 67 8.13 -13.61 -18.77
N LYS A 68 8.69 -14.21 -19.82
CA LYS A 68 10.11 -14.58 -19.87
C LYS A 68 10.96 -13.34 -19.97
N ARG A 69 10.65 -12.43 -20.89
CA ARG A 69 11.37 -11.16 -21.01
C ARG A 69 11.24 -10.31 -19.76
N SER A 70 10.05 -10.22 -19.15
CA SER A 70 9.86 -9.51 -17.89
C SER A 70 10.71 -10.09 -16.76
N HIS A 71 10.83 -11.43 -16.68
CA HIS A 71 11.73 -12.10 -15.74
C HIS A 71 13.20 -11.81 -16.03
N ASP A 72 13.62 -11.99 -17.29
CA ASP A 72 15.02 -11.89 -17.69
C ASP A 72 15.59 -10.47 -17.60
N LEU A 73 14.72 -9.46 -17.59
CA LEU A 73 15.09 -8.07 -17.39
C LEU A 73 15.16 -7.66 -15.91
N GLN A 74 14.83 -8.51 -14.93
CA GLN A 74 14.84 -8.08 -13.52
C GLN A 74 16.25 -7.85 -12.95
N ALA A 75 17.26 -8.54 -13.49
CA ALA A 75 18.64 -8.44 -13.03
C ALA A 75 19.63 -8.70 -14.18
N PRO A 76 20.88 -8.19 -14.08
CA PRO A 76 21.94 -8.57 -15.00
C PRO A 76 22.32 -10.05 -14.83
N TRP A 77 22.58 -10.73 -15.95
CA TRP A 77 22.98 -12.13 -15.96
C TRP A 77 24.50 -12.26 -15.81
N PRO A 78 25.03 -13.12 -14.92
CA PRO A 78 26.48 -13.27 -14.72
C PRO A 78 27.27 -13.58 -15.99
N ASN A 79 26.68 -14.36 -16.91
CA ASN A 79 27.29 -14.72 -18.19
C ASN A 79 26.77 -13.88 -19.37
N GLY A 80 26.07 -12.77 -19.08
CA GLY A 80 25.47 -11.88 -20.07
C GLY A 80 24.33 -12.47 -20.89
N LYS A 81 23.90 -13.71 -20.59
CA LYS A 81 22.83 -14.40 -21.32
C LYS A 81 21.81 -15.00 -20.35
N PRO A 82 20.50 -14.77 -20.58
CA PRO A 82 19.45 -15.45 -19.84
C PRO A 82 19.43 -16.95 -20.17
N TRP A 83 18.80 -17.71 -19.28
CA TRP A 83 18.58 -19.14 -19.54
C TRP A 83 17.60 -19.32 -20.71
N GLU A 84 17.86 -20.35 -21.52
CA GLU A 84 17.02 -20.68 -22.67
C GLU A 84 15.68 -21.27 -22.22
N HIS A 85 15.72 -22.19 -21.26
CA HIS A 85 14.52 -22.80 -20.69
C HIS A 85 13.88 -21.88 -19.64
N PHE A 86 12.58 -21.63 -19.77
CA PHE A 86 11.78 -20.88 -18.80
C PHE A 86 10.82 -21.82 -18.08
N PRO A 87 11.15 -22.27 -16.85
CA PRO A 87 10.35 -23.25 -16.14
C PRO A 87 8.90 -22.79 -15.93
N LEU A 88 7.95 -23.71 -16.04
CA LEU A 88 6.53 -23.41 -15.86
C LEU A 88 6.24 -22.79 -14.49
N ALA A 89 6.90 -23.27 -13.43
CA ALA A 89 6.78 -22.71 -12.08
C ALA A 89 7.17 -21.22 -12.05
N THR A 90 8.31 -20.85 -12.65
CA THR A 90 8.76 -19.46 -12.73
C THR A 90 7.77 -18.60 -13.52
N LYS A 91 7.24 -19.11 -14.64
CA LYS A 91 6.21 -18.43 -15.42
C LYS A 91 4.97 -18.11 -14.59
N LEU A 92 4.47 -19.09 -13.83
CA LEU A 92 3.30 -18.91 -12.95
C LEU A 92 3.59 -17.89 -11.85
N THR A 93 4.73 -18.00 -11.17
CA THR A 93 5.10 -17.08 -10.09
C THR A 93 5.21 -15.63 -10.58
N VAL A 94 5.89 -15.40 -11.71
CA VAL A 94 6.04 -14.04 -12.27
C VAL A 94 4.68 -13.48 -12.69
N THR A 95 3.81 -14.31 -13.27
CA THR A 95 2.44 -13.90 -13.67
C THR A 95 1.58 -13.55 -12.46
N GLN A 96 1.61 -14.36 -11.40
CA GLN A 96 0.89 -14.11 -10.16
C GLN A 96 1.38 -12.84 -9.46
N LEU A 97 2.70 -12.60 -9.47
CA LEU A 97 3.29 -11.37 -8.93
C LEU A 97 2.83 -10.13 -9.70
N GLY A 98 2.82 -10.19 -11.04
CA GLY A 98 2.27 -9.12 -11.87
C GLY A 98 0.79 -8.85 -11.54
N HIS A 99 -0.01 -9.92 -11.44
CA HIS A 99 -1.44 -9.83 -11.12
C HIS A 99 -1.69 -9.18 -9.75
N VAL A 100 -0.97 -9.60 -8.70
CA VAL A 100 -1.17 -9.03 -7.36
C VAL A 100 -0.79 -7.54 -7.30
N CYS A 101 0.23 -7.15 -8.08
CA CYS A 101 0.64 -5.75 -8.21
C CYS A 101 -0.47 -4.89 -8.85
N ALA A 102 -1.04 -5.35 -9.97
CA ALA A 102 -2.17 -4.67 -10.61
C ALA A 102 -3.39 -4.59 -9.69
N LEU A 103 -3.67 -5.66 -8.94
CA LEU A 103 -4.78 -5.69 -7.98
C LEU A 103 -4.62 -4.64 -6.87
N LEU A 104 -3.42 -4.48 -6.31
CA LEU A 104 -3.12 -3.44 -5.32
C LEU A 104 -3.34 -2.03 -5.88
N GLY A 105 -2.88 -1.79 -7.11
CA GLY A 105 -3.13 -0.52 -7.79
C GLY A 105 -4.63 -0.24 -7.98
N LEU A 106 -5.39 -1.25 -8.41
CA LEU A 106 -6.84 -1.13 -8.56
C LEU A 106 -7.53 -0.85 -7.21
N LEU A 107 -7.11 -1.51 -6.14
CA LEU A 107 -7.61 -1.26 -4.79
C LEU A 107 -7.41 0.21 -4.39
N ASN A 108 -6.25 0.80 -4.68
CA ASN A 108 -6.00 2.21 -4.43
C ASN A 108 -6.96 3.14 -5.17
N ILE A 109 -7.27 2.87 -6.45
CA ILE A 109 -8.27 3.65 -7.20
C ILE A 109 -9.60 3.65 -6.45
N TRP A 110 -10.12 2.46 -6.14
CA TRP A 110 -11.46 2.30 -5.57
C TRP A 110 -11.55 2.87 -4.18
N LEU A 111 -10.56 2.59 -3.33
CA LEU A 111 -10.58 3.01 -1.93
C LEU A 111 -10.39 4.52 -1.79
N LEU A 112 -9.47 5.13 -2.55
CA LEU A 112 -9.27 6.58 -2.52
C LEU A 112 -10.43 7.34 -3.17
N SER A 113 -10.99 6.82 -4.26
CA SER A 113 -12.18 7.41 -4.89
C SER A 113 -13.37 7.36 -3.93
N SER A 114 -13.59 6.23 -3.27
CA SER A 114 -14.67 6.07 -2.29
C SER A 114 -14.46 6.95 -1.06
N ALA A 115 -13.23 7.05 -0.56
CA ALA A 115 -12.90 7.94 0.55
C ALA A 115 -13.15 9.41 0.18
N ARG A 116 -12.81 9.82 -1.04
CA ARG A 116 -13.02 11.19 -1.52
C ARG A 116 -14.49 11.53 -1.74
N SER A 117 -15.29 10.60 -2.27
CA SER A 117 -16.71 10.82 -2.56
C SER A 117 -17.61 10.68 -1.33
N HIS A 118 -17.36 9.69 -0.47
CA HIS A 118 -18.27 9.33 0.62
C HIS A 118 -17.84 9.84 2.00
N LEU A 119 -16.57 10.21 2.19
CA LEU A 119 -16.05 10.68 3.48
C LEU A 119 -15.61 12.15 3.45
N SER A 120 -15.99 12.91 2.42
CA SER A 120 -15.67 14.35 2.32
C SER A 120 -16.18 15.17 3.50
N LEU A 121 -17.28 14.74 4.14
CA LEU A 121 -17.85 15.36 5.34
C LEU A 121 -17.14 14.96 6.64
N GLN A 122 -16.29 13.95 6.61
CA GLN A 122 -15.61 13.38 7.78
C GLN A 122 -14.09 13.30 7.54
N PRO A 123 -13.39 14.45 7.41
CA PRO A 123 -11.99 14.50 7.02
C PRO A 123 -11.07 13.69 7.96
N ALA A 124 -11.32 13.71 9.27
CA ALA A 124 -10.54 12.93 10.23
C ALA A 124 -10.68 11.40 10.03
N LEU A 125 -11.86 10.92 9.61
CA LEU A 125 -12.07 9.51 9.28
C LEU A 125 -11.45 9.18 7.92
N GLN A 126 -11.57 10.10 6.96
CA GLN A 126 -10.94 10.00 5.64
C GLN A 126 -9.41 9.83 5.77
N GLU A 127 -8.74 10.68 6.56
CA GLU A 127 -7.30 10.60 6.81
C GLU A 127 -6.90 9.26 7.43
N LYS A 128 -7.64 8.78 8.44
CA LYS A 128 -7.36 7.48 9.08
C LYS A 128 -7.41 6.32 8.09
N ILE A 129 -8.41 6.30 7.21
CA ILE A 129 -8.58 5.24 6.22
C ILE A 129 -7.47 5.31 5.15
N VAL A 130 -7.17 6.51 4.64
CA VAL A 130 -6.09 6.70 3.66
C VAL A 130 -4.75 6.32 4.26
N SER A 131 -4.50 6.71 5.51
CA SER A 131 -3.30 6.33 6.24
C SER A 131 -3.20 4.83 6.48
N ALA A 132 -4.30 4.17 6.89
CA ALA A 132 -4.32 2.72 7.05
C ALA A 132 -4.03 1.97 5.75
N LEU A 133 -4.44 2.54 4.61
CA LEU A 133 -4.08 2.03 3.27
C LEU A 133 -2.60 2.29 2.95
N LEU A 134 -2.12 3.52 3.11
CA LEU A 134 -0.78 3.93 2.64
C LEU A 134 0.36 3.39 3.51
N THR A 135 0.12 3.08 4.79
CA THR A 135 1.15 2.54 5.69
C THR A 135 1.72 1.19 5.24
N PRO A 136 0.93 0.13 5.01
CA PRO A 136 1.46 -1.14 4.51
C PRO A 136 2.10 -1.01 3.13
N LEU A 137 1.57 -0.11 2.29
CA LEU A 137 2.12 0.20 0.98
C LEU A 137 3.51 0.87 1.08
N LEU A 138 3.68 1.81 2.02
CA LEU A 138 4.98 2.42 2.31
C LEU A 138 6.02 1.37 2.75
N ILE A 139 5.62 0.47 3.64
CA ILE A 139 6.47 -0.66 4.05
C ILE A 139 6.83 -1.52 2.84
N GLY A 140 5.85 -1.80 1.98
CA GLY A 140 6.05 -2.51 0.71
C GLY A 140 7.11 -1.87 -0.17
N ASP A 141 7.07 -0.54 -0.37
CA ASP A 141 8.07 0.18 -1.18
C ASP A 141 9.48 0.07 -0.60
N PHE A 142 9.62 0.29 0.71
CA PHE A 142 10.91 0.17 1.38
C PHE A 142 11.47 -1.24 1.24
N MET A 143 10.64 -2.26 1.48
CA MET A 143 11.03 -3.66 1.35
C MET A 143 11.36 -4.02 -0.09
N HIS A 144 10.59 -3.52 -1.05
CA HIS A 144 10.80 -3.77 -2.46
C HIS A 144 12.15 -3.23 -2.93
N ILE A 145 12.47 -1.96 -2.62
CA ILE A 145 13.76 -1.34 -2.96
C ILE A 145 14.91 -2.05 -2.23
N TYR A 146 14.75 -2.31 -0.93
CA TYR A 146 15.77 -2.96 -0.11
C TYR A 146 16.09 -4.38 -0.63
N ILE A 147 15.08 -5.24 -0.80
CA ILE A 147 15.26 -6.62 -1.27
C ILE A 147 15.84 -6.61 -2.69
N THR A 148 15.40 -5.69 -3.56
CA THR A 148 15.94 -5.57 -4.92
C THR A 148 17.44 -5.28 -4.86
N LEU A 149 17.86 -4.23 -4.16
CA LEU A 149 19.27 -3.87 -4.04
C LEU A 149 20.10 -4.94 -3.32
N TRP A 150 19.52 -5.63 -2.33
CA TRP A 150 20.17 -6.75 -1.66
C TRP A 150 20.39 -7.94 -2.61
N ALA A 151 19.37 -8.32 -3.36
CA ALA A 151 19.41 -9.43 -4.32
C ALA A 151 20.37 -9.18 -5.49
N LEU A 152 20.58 -7.91 -5.86
CA LEU A 152 21.59 -7.52 -6.85
C LEU A 152 23.04 -7.77 -6.40
N GLY A 153 23.30 -7.95 -5.11
CA GLY A 153 24.64 -8.25 -4.60
C GLY A 153 25.67 -7.17 -4.96
N GLU A 154 26.73 -7.55 -5.67
CA GLU A 154 27.80 -6.64 -6.08
C GLU A 154 27.38 -5.64 -7.19
N TYR A 155 26.30 -5.94 -7.91
CA TYR A 155 25.78 -5.08 -8.98
C TYR A 155 24.91 -3.92 -8.47
N ARG A 156 24.61 -3.87 -7.17
CA ARG A 156 23.67 -2.89 -6.58
C ARG A 156 24.11 -1.42 -6.66
N PHE A 157 25.37 -1.15 -6.97
CA PHE A 157 25.89 0.22 -7.19
C PHE A 157 26.48 0.43 -8.60
N GLN A 158 26.36 -0.57 -9.48
CA GLN A 158 26.85 -0.51 -10.85
C GLN A 158 25.72 -0.05 -11.79
N PHE A 159 25.30 1.20 -11.66
CA PHE A 159 24.13 1.73 -12.39
C PHE A 159 24.20 1.56 -13.91
N SER A 160 25.39 1.53 -14.50
CA SER A 160 25.59 1.33 -15.94
C SER A 160 25.28 -0.10 -16.42
N SER A 161 25.28 -1.09 -15.53
CA SER A 161 24.95 -2.49 -15.87
C SER A 161 23.48 -2.84 -15.61
N TRP A 162 22.70 -1.88 -15.10
CA TRP A 162 21.29 -2.11 -14.82
C TRP A 162 20.48 -2.22 -16.12
N SER A 163 19.55 -3.17 -16.13
CA SER A 163 18.59 -3.26 -17.21
C SER A 163 17.65 -2.04 -17.18
N PRO A 164 17.05 -1.67 -18.33
CA PRO A 164 16.02 -0.62 -18.35
C PRO A 164 14.84 -0.92 -17.41
N MET A 165 14.46 -2.19 -17.26
CA MET A 165 13.38 -2.59 -16.35
C MET A 165 13.77 -2.33 -14.89
N LEU A 166 14.99 -2.67 -14.48
CA LEU A 166 15.45 -2.43 -13.12
C LEU A 166 15.50 -0.94 -12.80
N ILE A 167 15.99 -0.12 -13.74
CA ILE A 167 16.00 1.35 -13.60
C ILE A 167 14.56 1.85 -13.38
N VAL A 168 13.62 1.43 -14.24
CA VAL A 168 12.21 1.83 -14.12
C VAL A 168 11.62 1.38 -12.78
N THR A 169 11.88 0.14 -12.35
CA THR A 169 11.39 -0.38 -11.06
C THR A 169 11.89 0.47 -9.90
N ILE A 170 13.20 0.73 -9.82
CA ILE A 170 13.78 1.54 -8.73
C ILE A 170 13.24 2.97 -8.76
N LEU A 171 13.22 3.61 -9.94
CA LEU A 171 12.69 4.97 -10.08
C LEU A 171 11.21 5.02 -9.70
N SER A 172 10.39 4.11 -10.21
CA SER A 172 8.97 4.02 -9.87
C SER A 172 8.75 3.82 -8.37
N GLY A 173 9.56 2.96 -7.74
CA GLY A 173 9.55 2.75 -6.29
C GLY A 173 9.79 4.06 -5.54
N PHE A 174 10.80 4.84 -5.93
CA PHE A 174 11.04 6.15 -5.32
C PHE A 174 9.91 7.16 -5.60
N THR A 175 9.32 7.16 -6.80
CA THR A 175 8.18 8.06 -7.11
C THR A 175 6.94 7.79 -6.26
N LEU A 176 6.78 6.57 -5.74
CA LEU A 176 5.67 6.22 -4.83
C LEU A 176 6.08 6.35 -3.36
N LEU A 177 7.32 5.96 -3.02
CA LEU A 177 7.88 6.02 -1.68
C LEU A 177 7.86 7.44 -1.11
N ILE A 178 8.35 8.42 -1.89
CA ILE A 178 8.50 9.80 -1.41
C ILE A 178 7.15 10.41 -1.02
N PRO A 179 6.12 10.41 -1.89
CA PRO A 179 4.79 10.88 -1.51
C PRO A 179 4.23 10.14 -0.30
N ARG A 180 4.37 8.81 -0.21
CA ARG A 180 3.85 8.04 0.94
C ARG A 180 4.54 8.44 2.24
N LEU A 181 5.86 8.64 2.20
CA LEU A 181 6.61 9.12 3.36
C LEU A 181 6.14 10.53 3.76
N MET A 182 6.00 11.45 2.81
CA MET A 182 5.49 12.81 3.07
C MET A 182 4.07 12.79 3.66
N TRP A 183 3.21 11.87 3.21
CA TRP A 183 1.89 11.67 3.80
C TRP A 183 1.98 11.23 5.26
N GLN A 184 2.83 10.24 5.55
CA GLN A 184 3.00 9.71 6.91
C GLN A 184 3.64 10.73 7.87
N LEU A 185 4.49 11.63 7.37
CA LEU A 185 5.04 12.75 8.12
C LEU A 185 4.03 13.87 8.39
N GLY A 186 2.80 13.75 7.85
CA GLY A 186 1.75 14.74 8.03
C GLY A 186 1.99 16.05 7.26
N ILE A 187 2.94 16.09 6.32
CA ILE A 187 3.20 17.27 5.47
C ILE A 187 1.97 17.62 4.63
N ALA A 188 1.16 16.60 4.31
CA ALA A 188 -0.05 16.71 3.51
C ALA A 188 -1.36 16.62 4.31
N SER A 189 -1.27 16.30 5.61
CA SER A 189 -2.43 16.08 6.48
C SER A 189 -2.68 17.32 7.34
N HIS A 190 -3.93 17.53 7.71
CA HIS A 190 -4.34 18.68 8.51
C HIS A 190 -3.89 18.60 9.98
N ASN A 191 -3.46 17.42 10.49
CA ASN A 191 -3.06 17.24 11.89
C ASN A 191 -1.88 16.25 12.10
N PRO A 192 -0.63 16.73 12.19
CA PRO A 192 0.58 15.89 12.08
C PRO A 192 0.99 15.09 13.34
N THR A 193 0.57 15.48 14.56
CA THR A 193 1.26 15.02 15.79
C THR A 193 0.81 13.68 16.35
N SER A 194 -0.46 13.31 16.27
CA SER A 194 -0.95 12.03 16.84
C SER A 194 -0.63 10.81 15.97
N PHE A 195 -0.32 11.03 14.69
CA PHE A 195 -0.24 9.98 13.70
C PHE A 195 1.17 9.38 13.56
N ILE A 196 2.20 10.23 13.67
CA ILE A 196 3.62 9.83 13.57
C ILE A 196 3.96 8.72 14.58
N TYR A 197 3.49 8.81 15.83
CA TYR A 197 3.76 7.79 16.85
C TYR A 197 3.15 6.43 16.51
N SER A 198 1.94 6.40 15.93
CA SER A 198 1.29 5.15 15.55
C SER A 198 2.00 4.49 14.37
N THR A 199 2.40 5.26 13.35
CA THR A 199 3.12 4.75 12.18
C THR A 199 4.51 4.25 12.55
N LEU A 200 5.25 5.00 13.38
CA LEU A 200 6.58 4.58 13.83
C LEU A 200 6.54 3.29 14.63
N ASN A 201 5.52 3.09 15.47
CA ASN A 201 5.38 1.85 16.23
C ASN A 201 5.13 0.65 15.30
N VAL A 202 4.25 0.80 14.31
CA VAL A 202 4.01 -0.25 13.29
C VAL A 202 5.27 -0.55 12.49
N MET A 203 5.98 0.48 12.03
CA MET A 203 7.24 0.32 11.31
C MET A 203 8.28 -0.39 12.17
N TYR A 204 8.42 -0.01 13.44
CA TYR A 204 9.35 -0.64 14.38
C TYR A 204 9.04 -2.12 14.59
N THR A 205 7.76 -2.48 14.78
CA THR A 205 7.35 -3.89 14.90
C THR A 205 7.70 -4.68 13.64
N VAL A 206 7.36 -4.16 12.46
CA VAL A 206 7.64 -4.85 11.19
C VAL A 206 9.13 -4.98 10.94
N LEU A 207 9.92 -3.94 11.20
CA LEU A 207 11.37 -3.97 11.05
C LEU A 207 12.03 -4.98 11.99
N ASN A 208 11.55 -5.10 13.24
CA ASN A 208 12.06 -6.09 14.18
C ASN A 208 11.75 -7.53 13.74
N GLU A 209 10.53 -7.79 13.26
CA GLU A 209 10.14 -9.10 12.72
C GLU A 209 10.98 -9.47 11.49
N LEU A 210 11.20 -8.51 10.59
CA LEU A 210 12.04 -8.70 9.41
C LEU A 210 13.50 -8.95 9.77
N HIS A 211 14.05 -8.19 10.73
CA HIS A 211 15.40 -8.41 11.22
C HIS A 211 15.56 -9.82 11.81
N GLY A 212 14.54 -10.31 12.53
CA GLY A 212 14.48 -11.69 12.99
C GLY A 212 14.58 -12.68 11.83
N TRP A 213 13.73 -12.53 10.81
CA TRP A 213 13.72 -13.36 9.61
C TRP A 213 15.08 -13.42 8.89
N PHE A 214 15.66 -12.26 8.60
CA PHE A 214 16.96 -12.19 7.90
C PHE A 214 18.12 -12.77 8.73
N SER A 215 18.06 -12.64 10.06
CA SER A 215 19.05 -13.23 10.95
C SER A 215 18.99 -14.76 10.93
N THR A 216 17.79 -15.35 10.82
CA THR A 216 17.60 -16.79 10.64
C THR A 216 18.05 -17.30 9.27
N ASP A 217 17.82 -16.55 8.19
CA ASP A 217 18.21 -16.97 6.83
C ASP A 217 19.73 -16.96 6.61
N TYR A 218 20.48 -16.07 7.26
CA TYR A 218 21.95 -16.10 7.22
C TYR A 218 22.51 -17.44 7.75
N ASN A 219 21.87 -18.01 8.77
CA ASN A 219 22.20 -19.34 9.27
C ASN A 219 21.83 -20.44 8.27
N TRP A 220 20.78 -20.24 7.47
CA TRP A 220 20.31 -21.21 6.50
C TRP A 220 21.20 -21.30 5.25
N ALA A 221 21.68 -20.17 4.75
CA ALA A 221 22.71 -20.15 3.71
C ALA A 221 24.01 -20.83 4.17
N HIS A 222 24.42 -20.60 5.43
CA HIS A 222 25.56 -21.29 6.02
C HIS A 222 25.33 -22.80 6.20
N TYR A 223 24.12 -23.22 6.55
CA TYR A 223 23.75 -24.63 6.68
C TYR A 223 23.80 -25.36 5.34
N LEU A 224 23.19 -24.78 4.29
CA LEU A 224 23.21 -25.37 2.94
C LEU A 224 24.64 -25.52 2.41
N LYS A 225 25.50 -24.51 2.65
CA LYS A 225 26.93 -24.57 2.29
C LYS A 225 27.68 -25.66 3.07
N ARG A 226 27.33 -25.88 4.34
CA ARG A 226 27.95 -26.91 5.19
C ARG A 226 27.58 -28.33 4.73
N ASN A 227 26.30 -28.56 4.45
CA ASN A 227 25.81 -29.88 4.04
C ASN A 227 26.20 -30.27 2.61
N HIS A 228 26.35 -29.31 1.70
CA HIS A 228 26.85 -29.59 0.35
C HIS A 228 28.32 -30.06 0.35
N ASN A 229 29.12 -29.64 1.33
CA ASN A 229 30.54 -30.02 1.43
C ASN A 229 30.77 -31.33 2.21
N SER A 230 29.79 -31.82 2.98
CA SER A 230 29.90 -33.08 3.73
C SER A 230 29.46 -34.32 2.94
N GLY A 231 28.96 -34.14 1.71
CA GLY A 231 28.53 -35.22 0.81
C GLY A 231 29.53 -35.60 -0.28
N LYS A 232 30.77 -35.10 -0.21
CA LYS A 232 31.91 -35.48 -1.05
C LYS A 232 32.98 -36.12 -0.19
#